data_AF-A0A519X0S7-F1
#
_entry.id   AF-A0A519X0S7-F1
#
_cell.length_a   1.000
_cell.length_b   1.000
_cell.length_c   1.000
_cell.angle_alpha   90.00
_cell.angle_beta   90.00
_cell.angle_gamma   90.00
#
_symmetry.space_group_name_H-M   'P 1'
#
loop_
_entity.id
_entity.type
_entity.pdbx_description
1 polymer ?
#
loop_
_entity_poly.entity_id
_entity_poly.type
_entity_poly.pdbx_seq_one_letter_code
_entity_poly.pdbx_strand_id
1 'polypeptide(L)'
;MISFAADRSGKQTATNQMTYVINIEDGGGKEFYLVPNGKLIGLASNDSQEPQEFKAIKLALKKMDQLRLKYPPVCRIYVVERNEFNTRRQLLQKT
;
A
#
# COMPACT_ATOMS: atom_id res chain seq x y z
N MET A 1 -37.26 23.16 -35.15
CA MET A 1 -36.62 22.86 -33.86
C MET A 1 -36.04 21.46 -33.94
N ILE A 2 -34.72 21.32 -34.00
CA ILE A 2 -34.05 20.02 -33.92
C ILE A 2 -33.32 20.01 -32.60
N SER A 3 -33.78 19.15 -31.69
CA SER A 3 -33.14 18.90 -30.39
C SER A 3 -31.88 18.06 -30.60
N PHE A 4 -30.73 18.58 -30.19
CA PHE A 4 -29.51 17.80 -30.07
C PHE A 4 -29.36 17.34 -28.62
N ALA A 5 -29.84 16.13 -28.33
CA ALA A 5 -29.37 15.35 -27.21
C ALA A 5 -27.95 14.89 -27.53
N ALA A 6 -26.93 15.63 -27.07
CA ALA A 6 -25.58 15.11 -26.97
C ALA A 6 -25.41 14.54 -25.57
N ASP A 7 -25.72 13.25 -25.46
CA ASP A 7 -25.41 12.38 -24.34
C ASP A 7 -23.90 12.49 -24.05
N ARG A 8 -23.54 13.31 -23.06
CA ARG A 8 -22.20 13.31 -22.47
C ARG A 8 -22.13 12.13 -21.50
N SER A 9 -22.17 10.91 -22.04
CA SER A 9 -21.63 9.75 -21.34
C SER A 9 -20.12 9.90 -21.28
N GLY A 10 -19.68 10.78 -20.38
CA GLY A 10 -18.32 10.79 -19.87
C GLY A 10 -18.15 9.49 -19.12
N LYS A 11 -17.73 8.44 -19.84
CA LYS A 11 -17.06 7.28 -19.27
C LYS A 11 -15.89 7.86 -18.47
N GLN A 12 -16.12 8.07 -17.18
CA GLN A 12 -15.05 8.22 -16.21
C GLN A 12 -14.26 6.92 -16.33
N THR A 13 -13.19 6.96 -17.12
CA THR A 13 -12.12 6.00 -17.03
C THR A 13 -11.76 5.98 -15.56
N ALA A 14 -12.15 4.91 -14.87
CA ALA A 14 -11.64 4.60 -13.55
C ALA A 14 -10.13 4.61 -13.72
N THR A 15 -9.51 5.73 -13.36
CA THR A 15 -8.08 5.77 -13.11
C THR A 15 -7.96 4.84 -11.92
N ASN A 16 -7.64 3.58 -12.19
CA ASN A 16 -7.26 2.61 -11.20
C ASN A 16 -5.95 3.17 -10.62
N GLN A 17 -6.09 4.15 -9.71
CA GLN A 17 -4.98 4.86 -9.12
C GLN A 17 -4.27 3.83 -8.26
N MET A 18 -3.24 3.21 -8.84
CA MET A 18 -2.41 2.24 -8.16
C MET A 18 -1.87 2.89 -6.88
N THR A 19 -2.31 2.38 -5.74
CA THR A 19 -1.81 2.78 -4.44
C THR A 19 -0.73 1.81 -4.00
N TYR A 20 0.32 2.38 -3.40
CA TYR A 20 1.48 1.65 -2.93
C TYR A 20 1.53 1.71 -1.41
N VAL A 21 2.04 0.65 -0.79
CA VAL A 21 2.23 0.56 0.66
C VAL A 21 3.64 0.07 0.96
N ILE A 22 4.11 0.30 2.18
CA ILE A 22 5.46 -0.11 2.60
C ILE A 22 5.34 -1.26 3.59
N ASN A 23 5.99 -2.36 3.24
CA ASN A 23 6.19 -3.51 4.12
C ASN A 23 7.64 -3.55 4.62
N ILE A 24 7.80 -4.09 5.82
CA ILE A 24 9.07 -4.26 6.50
C ILE A 24 9.14 -5.70 7.00
N GLU A 25 10.14 -6.45 6.58
CA GLU A 25 10.49 -7.75 7.15
C GLU A 25 11.62 -7.55 8.17
N ASP A 26 11.50 -8.11 9.38
CA ASP A 26 12.48 -7.95 10.45
C ASP A 26 13.76 -8.80 10.29
N GLY A 27 13.84 -9.61 9.23
CA GLY A 27 14.91 -10.59 8.98
C GLY A 27 14.73 -11.92 9.73
N GLY A 28 13.79 -11.98 10.68
CA GLY A 28 13.29 -13.21 11.28
C GLY A 28 12.09 -13.83 10.55
N GLY A 29 11.74 -13.27 9.38
CA GLY A 29 10.60 -13.68 8.56
C GLY A 29 9.26 -13.08 8.99
N LYS A 30 9.23 -12.18 9.97
CA LYS A 30 8.00 -11.47 10.34
C LYS A 30 7.86 -10.22 9.50
N GLU A 31 6.73 -10.14 8.81
CA GLU A 31 6.36 -8.98 8.02
C GLU A 31 5.50 -7.99 8.82
N PHE A 32 5.73 -6.71 8.59
CA PHE A 32 5.03 -5.59 9.17
C PHE A 32 4.66 -4.59 8.08
N TYR A 33 3.61 -3.82 8.30
CA TYR A 33 3.26 -2.68 7.47
C TYR A 33 3.24 -1.40 8.28
N LEU A 34 3.57 -0.31 7.61
CA LEU A 34 3.54 1.02 8.20
C LEU A 34 2.13 1.59 8.12
N VAL A 35 1.62 2.14 9.23
CA VAL A 35 0.35 2.89 9.26
C VAL A 35 0.59 4.41 9.29
N PRO A 36 -0.38 5.27 8.95
CA PRO A 36 -0.17 6.72 8.80
C PRO A 36 0.37 7.43 10.04
N ASN A 37 0.09 6.91 11.24
CA ASN A 37 0.61 7.45 12.51
C ASN A 37 2.08 7.06 12.77
N GLY A 38 2.72 6.32 11.86
CA GLY A 38 4.11 5.89 11.96
C GLY A 38 4.32 4.59 12.76
N LYS A 39 3.25 3.97 13.27
CA LYS A 39 3.32 2.66 13.93
C LYS A 39 3.53 1.55 12.91
N LEU A 40 4.18 0.46 13.34
CA LEU A 40 4.25 -0.79 12.62
C LEU A 40 3.24 -1.79 13.16
N ILE A 41 2.57 -2.48 12.26
CA ILE A 41 1.61 -3.53 12.60
C ILE A 41 2.02 -4.78 11.85
N GLY A 42 2.00 -5.92 12.53
CA GLY A 42 2.30 -7.21 11.91
C GLY A 42 1.33 -7.51 10.78
N LEU A 43 1.84 -7.96 9.64
CA LEU A 43 1.02 -8.26 8.46
C LEU A 43 0.02 -9.38 8.73
N ALA A 44 0.39 -10.37 9.55
CA ALA A 44 -0.48 -11.44 10.01
C ALA A 44 -1.43 -11.03 11.16
N SER A 45 -1.33 -9.81 11.68
CA SER A 45 -2.16 -9.35 12.80
C SER A 45 -3.60 -9.09 12.36
N ASN A 46 -4.57 -9.41 13.23
CA ASN A 46 -6.00 -9.12 13.05
C ASN A 46 -6.38 -7.66 13.35
N ASP A 47 -5.40 -6.76 13.45
CA ASP A 47 -5.62 -5.33 13.67
C ASP A 47 -6.41 -4.68 12.52
N SER A 48 -7.35 -3.78 12.77
CA SER A 48 -8.16 -3.18 11.70
C SER A 48 -7.56 -1.90 11.10
N GLN A 49 -6.36 -1.49 11.52
CA GLN A 49 -5.75 -0.28 11.00
C GLN A 49 -5.29 -0.46 9.54
N GLU A 50 -5.50 0.61 8.76
CA GLU A 50 -5.12 0.64 7.35
C GLU A 50 -3.65 1.04 7.18
N PRO A 51 -2.93 0.43 6.22
CA PRO A 51 -1.57 0.83 5.92
C PRO A 51 -1.51 2.25 5.39
N GLN A 52 -0.34 2.85 5.52
CA GLN A 52 -0.03 4.11 4.87
C GLN A 52 0.03 3.91 3.36
N GLU A 53 -0.93 4.51 2.67
CA GLU A 53 -1.02 4.46 1.22
C GLU A 53 -0.32 5.65 0.56
N PHE A 54 0.34 5.36 -0.55
CA PHE A 54 0.99 6.34 -1.40
C PHE A 54 0.38 6.27 -2.80
N LYS A 55 -0.13 7.39 -3.30
CA LYS A 55 -0.73 7.48 -4.65
C LYS A 55 0.30 7.42 -5.79
N ALA A 56 1.59 7.44 -5.46
CA ALA A 56 2.67 7.41 -6.43
C ALA A 56 3.85 6.62 -5.87
N ILE A 57 4.39 5.71 -6.68
CA ILE A 57 5.53 4.86 -6.30
C ILE A 57 6.75 5.69 -5.87
N LYS A 58 6.99 6.84 -6.49
CA LYS A 58 8.08 7.76 -6.13
C LYS A 58 7.98 8.25 -4.67
N LEU A 59 6.77 8.47 -4.17
CA LEU A 59 6.55 8.88 -2.77
C LEU A 59 6.81 7.72 -1.81
N ALA A 60 6.37 6.52 -2.17
CA ALA A 60 6.63 5.31 -1.40
C ALA A 60 8.14 5.00 -1.33
N LEU A 61 8.86 5.10 -2.45
CA LEU A 61 10.31 4.89 -2.50
C LEU A 61 11.07 5.93 -1.67
N LYS A 62 10.71 7.21 -1.78
CA LYS A 62 11.32 8.26 -0.94
C LYS A 62 11.11 7.97 0.55
N LYS A 63 9.92 7.49 0.93
CA LYS A 63 9.65 7.11 2.31
C LYS A 63 10.41 5.85 2.72
N MET A 64 10.53 4.86 1.84
CA MET A 64 11.36 3.66 2.05
C MET A 64 12.82 4.04 2.34
N ASP A 65 13.43 4.94 1.56
CA ASP A 65 14.80 5.40 1.80
C ASP A 65 14.95 6.11 3.16
N GLN A 66 13.96 6.92 3.56
CA GLN A 66 13.95 7.52 4.89
C GLN A 66 13.85 6.48 6.01
N LEU A 67 13.14 5.37 5.80
CA LEU A 67 13.01 4.30 6.77
C LEU A 67 14.29 3.46 6.82
N ARG A 68 14.96 3.22 5.69
CA ARG A 68 16.22 2.45 5.64
C ARG A 68 17.31 3.03 6.55
N LEU A 69 17.31 4.34 6.80
CA LEU A 69 18.22 4.99 7.74
C LEU A 69 17.87 4.73 9.21
N LYS A 70 16.64 4.31 9.51
CA LYS A 70 16.11 4.11 10.87
C LYS A 70 16.08 2.64 11.29
N TYR A 71 16.04 1.72 10.34
CA TYR A 71 15.99 0.28 10.64
C TYR A 71 17.36 -0.37 10.42
N PRO A 72 17.69 -1.42 11.19
CA PRO A 72 18.88 -2.21 10.97
C PRO A 72 18.99 -2.76 9.53
N PRO A 73 20.20 -2.98 9.00
CA PRO A 73 20.39 -3.53 7.64
C PRO A 73 19.81 -4.94 7.45
N VAL A 74 19.58 -5.67 8.54
CA VAL A 74 18.93 -6.99 8.51
C VAL A 74 17.44 -6.89 8.14
N CYS A 75 16.81 -5.74 8.37
CA CYS A 75 15.41 -5.54 7.99
C CYS A 75 15.29 -5.26 6.49
N ARG A 76 14.37 -5.96 5.82
CA ARG A 76 14.07 -5.71 4.40
C ARG A 76 12.86 -4.81 4.28
N ILE A 77 13.08 -3.59 3.79
CA ILE A 77 12.02 -2.62 3.52
C ILE A 77 11.75 -2.61 2.02
N TYR A 78 10.50 -2.83 1.64
CA TYR A 78 10.07 -2.88 0.25
C TYR A 78 8.68 -2.25 0.07
N VAL A 79 8.44 -1.80 -1.15
CA VAL A 79 7.18 -1.21 -1.57
C VAL A 79 6.39 -2.25 -2.34
N VAL A 80 5.12 -2.43 -1.98
CA VAL A 80 4.19 -3.32 -2.70
C VAL A 80 2.96 -2.55 -3.13
N GLU A 81 2.27 -3.07 -4.14
CA GLU A 81 0.95 -2.56 -4.50
C GLU A 81 -0.07 -2.92 -3.43
N ARG A 82 -1.08 -2.07 -3.28
CA ARG A 82 -2.15 -2.29 -2.31
C ARG A 82 -2.88 -3.62 -2.50
N ASN A 83 -3.06 -4.03 -3.75
CA ASN A 83 -3.70 -5.30 -4.06
C ASN A 83 -2.84 -6.49 -3.60
N GLU A 84 -1.54 -6.46 -3.89
CA GLU A 84 -0.59 -7.48 -3.42
C GLU A 84 -0.55 -7.55 -1.88
N PHE A 85 -0.51 -6.39 -1.21
CA PHE A 85 -0.59 -6.31 0.24
C PHE A 85 -1.83 -7.01 0.79
N ASN A 86 -3.01 -6.72 0.22
CA ASN A 86 -4.26 -7.32 0.67
C ASN A 86 -4.26 -8.84 0.47
N THR A 87 -3.76 -9.32 -0.68
CA THR A 87 -3.63 -10.76 -0.94
C THR A 87 -2.70 -11.43 0.08
N ARG A 88 -1.52 -10.86 0.34
CA ARG A 88 -0.56 -11.41 1.32
C ARG A 88 -1.14 -11.44 2.72
N ARG A 89 -1.78 -10.34 3.13
CA ARG A 89 -2.44 -10.21 4.44
C ARG A 89 -3.52 -11.27 4.64
N GLN A 90 -4.38 -11.48 3.63
CA GLN A 90 -5.42 -12.50 3.69
C GLN A 90 -4.85 -13.92 3.76
N LEU A 91 -3.74 -14.21 3.09
CA LEU A 91 -3.08 -15.52 3.17
C LEU A 91 -2.50 -15.77 4.56
N LEU A 92 -1.81 -14.78 5.12
CA LEU A 92 -1.16 -14.90 6.43
C LEU A 92 -2.16 -14.94 7.60
N GLN A 93 -3.31 -14.28 7.49
CA GLN A 93 -4.35 -14.32 8.53
C GLN A 93 -5.17 -15.62 8.52
N LYS A 94 -5.11 -16.41 7.44
CA LYS A 94 -5.79 -17.70 7.33
C LYS A 94 -4.96 -18.88 7.85
N THR A 95 -3.67 -18.66 8.07
CA THR A 95 -2.70 -19.68 8.51
C THR A 95 -2.53 -19.59 10.02
#